data_AF-A0A7Y1XP46-F1
#
_entry.id   AF-A0A7Y1XP46-F1
#
_cell.length_a   1.000
_cell.length_b   1.000
_cell.length_c   1.000
_cell.angle_alpha   90.00
_cell.angle_beta   90.00
_cell.angle_gamma   90.00
#
_symmetry.space_group_name_H-M   'P 1'
#
loop_
_entity.id
_entity.type
_entity.pdbx_description
1 polymer ?
#
loop_
_entity_poly.entity_id
_entity_poly.type
_entity_poly.pdbx_seq_one_letter_code
_entity_poly.pdbx_strand_id
1 'polypeptide(L)'
;MKKILIFCMLSFLSFEVINAQEQPDYTQIKFKKKVKEYKKSTPKIERSQVDKELIFEIVNLLGKSFYTKNERDEIVERIWLSFTDPEKFDMVYRDYAIRTLPNWNKKNFKGEIVLEPNPYLSDWTQSDNELDYFKSAMHRILMYHGLMGYGEDAKNTMKSLKKMKYISKYTFPNPTSRDYTNSYLDKMAFAVKKKGLSVLITNGAYEFMICEKVKKDQLIELFYRMNWEFVKP
;
A
#
# COMPACT_ATOMS: atom_id res chain seq x y z
N MET A 1 -26.09 -38.16 -18.86
CA MET A 1 -25.49 -36.99 -19.55
C MET A 1 -26.02 -35.64 -19.08
N LYS A 2 -27.35 -35.43 -18.93
CA LYS A 2 -27.91 -34.13 -18.49
C LYS A 2 -27.49 -33.63 -17.08
N LYS A 3 -27.11 -34.53 -16.16
CA LYS A 3 -26.66 -34.16 -14.80
C LYS A 3 -25.19 -33.75 -14.70
N ILE A 4 -24.34 -34.12 -15.67
CA ILE A 4 -22.92 -33.76 -15.69
C ILE A 4 -22.72 -32.36 -16.30
N LEU A 5 -23.55 -31.99 -17.29
CA LEU A 5 -23.50 -30.66 -17.90
C LEU A 5 -23.86 -29.53 -16.93
N ILE A 6 -24.77 -29.79 -15.98
CA ILE A 6 -25.18 -28.81 -14.96
C ILE A 6 -24.06 -28.59 -13.93
N PHE A 7 -23.28 -29.62 -13.61
CA PHE A 7 -22.15 -29.50 -12.67
C PHE A 7 -20.97 -28.75 -13.31
N CYS A 8 -20.75 -28.90 -14.62
CA CYS A 8 -19.79 -28.09 -15.37
C CYS A 8 -20.25 -26.63 -15.53
N MET A 9 -21.54 -26.34 -15.76
CA MET A 9 -22.02 -24.95 -15.81
C MET A 9 -22.00 -24.24 -14.44
N LEU A 10 -22.20 -24.96 -13.33
CA LEU A 10 -22.13 -24.39 -11.98
C LEU A 10 -20.70 -24.18 -11.48
N SER A 11 -19.70 -24.86 -12.04
CA SER A 11 -18.29 -24.65 -11.72
C SER A 11 -17.63 -23.52 -12.52
N PHE A 12 -18.27 -23.05 -13.58
CA PHE A 12 -17.84 -21.85 -14.32
C PHE A 12 -18.44 -20.54 -13.78
N LEU A 13 -19.41 -20.58 -12.87
CA LEU A 13 -20.05 -19.40 -12.27
C LEU A 13 -19.52 -19.03 -10.86
N SER A 14 -18.53 -19.75 -10.33
CA SER A 14 -17.97 -19.47 -9.00
C SER A 14 -16.68 -18.64 -9.01
N PHE A 15 -16.24 -18.15 -10.17
CA PHE A 15 -15.02 -17.34 -10.33
C PHE A 15 -15.31 -15.89 -10.70
N GLU A 16 -16.25 -15.23 -10.01
CA GLU A 16 -16.40 -13.77 -10.12
C GLU A 16 -17.02 -13.16 -8.86
N VAL A 17 -16.45 -13.46 -7.69
CA VAL A 17 -16.68 -12.65 -6.48
C VAL A 17 -15.34 -12.35 -5.82
N ILE A 18 -14.38 -11.88 -6.60
CA ILE A 18 -13.28 -11.09 -6.04
C ILE A 18 -13.81 -9.67 -6.05
N ASN A 19 -14.26 -9.20 -4.89
CA ASN A 19 -14.61 -7.81 -4.57
C ASN A 19 -14.68 -6.91 -5.80
N ALA A 20 -15.86 -6.76 -6.40
CA ALA A 20 -16.13 -5.70 -7.37
C ALA A 20 -15.90 -4.37 -6.64
N GLN A 21 -14.64 -3.95 -6.62
CA GLN A 21 -14.20 -2.76 -5.95
C GLN A 21 -14.72 -1.67 -6.87
N GLU A 22 -15.81 -0.99 -6.48
CA GLU A 22 -16.53 -0.01 -7.30
C GLU A 22 -15.56 0.86 -8.11
N GLN A 23 -15.76 0.86 -9.44
CA GLN A 23 -15.00 1.74 -10.31
C GLN A 23 -15.24 3.19 -9.87
N PRO A 24 -14.20 4.05 -9.88
CA PRO A 24 -14.40 5.45 -9.56
C PRO A 24 -15.47 6.06 -10.47
N ASP A 25 -16.50 6.66 -9.87
CA ASP A 25 -17.45 7.46 -10.63
C ASP A 25 -16.77 8.78 -11.04
N TYR A 26 -16.22 8.78 -12.25
CA TYR A 26 -15.50 9.92 -12.82
C TYR A 26 -16.37 11.18 -12.96
N THR A 27 -17.70 11.08 -12.93
CA THR A 27 -18.58 12.25 -12.95
C THR A 27 -18.49 13.07 -11.66
N GLN A 28 -18.07 12.44 -10.55
CA GLN A 28 -17.91 13.08 -9.25
C GLN A 28 -16.46 13.57 -8.99
N ILE A 29 -15.52 13.25 -9.88
CA ILE A 29 -14.10 13.58 -9.76
C ILE A 29 -13.77 14.83 -10.58
N LYS A 30 -13.19 15.83 -9.91
CA LYS A 30 -12.59 17.01 -10.53
C LYS A 30 -11.07 16.88 -10.50
N PHE A 31 -10.46 16.85 -11.67
CA PHE A 31 -9.02 16.86 -11.79
C PHE A 31 -8.47 18.27 -11.70
N LYS A 32 -7.54 18.49 -10.78
CA LYS A 32 -6.84 19.77 -10.60
C LYS A 32 -5.35 19.50 -10.43
N LYS A 33 -4.56 19.99 -11.38
CA LYS A 33 -3.10 19.96 -11.29
C LYS A 33 -2.64 20.78 -10.09
N LYS A 34 -1.78 20.20 -9.26
CA LYS A 34 -1.14 20.89 -8.13
C LYS A 34 0.15 21.57 -8.52
N VAL A 35 0.86 21.01 -9.51
CA VAL A 35 2.13 21.55 -10.02
C VAL A 35 1.92 22.32 -11.33
N LYS A 36 2.71 23.38 -11.53
CA LYS A 36 2.65 24.21 -12.73
C LYS A 36 3.15 23.45 -13.96
N GLU A 37 4.29 22.79 -13.83
CA GLU A 37 4.94 21.98 -14.87
C GLU A 37 5.49 20.70 -14.25
N TYR A 38 5.32 19.57 -14.93
CA TYR A 38 5.89 18.30 -14.50
C TYR A 38 7.38 18.21 -14.85
N LYS A 39 8.14 17.49 -14.02
CA LYS A 39 9.51 17.09 -14.39
C LYS A 39 9.46 16.23 -15.66
N LYS A 40 10.32 16.55 -16.62
CA LYS A 40 10.48 15.77 -17.86
C LYS A 40 11.43 14.59 -17.72
N SER A 41 12.32 14.63 -16.73
CA SER A 41 13.23 13.53 -16.42
C SER A 41 12.50 12.45 -15.63
N THR A 42 12.81 11.18 -15.89
CA THR A 42 12.42 10.07 -15.02
C THR A 42 13.38 9.92 -13.85
N PRO A 43 12.97 9.26 -12.75
CA PRO A 43 13.87 8.86 -11.68
C PRO A 43 14.99 7.95 -12.21
N LYS A 44 16.22 8.17 -11.72
CA LYS A 44 17.38 7.40 -12.16
C LYS A 44 17.68 6.27 -11.19
N ILE A 45 17.47 5.03 -11.63
CA ILE A 45 17.68 3.80 -10.85
C ILE A 45 19.11 3.74 -10.30
N GLU A 46 20.14 4.02 -11.11
CA GLU A 46 21.56 3.90 -10.69
C GLU A 46 21.93 4.82 -9.50
N ARG A 47 21.15 5.86 -9.25
CA ARG A 47 21.35 6.78 -8.12
C ARG A 47 20.63 6.31 -6.85
N SER A 48 19.61 5.46 -7.00
CA SER A 48 18.91 4.82 -5.90
C SER A 48 19.51 3.43 -5.66
N GLN A 49 19.80 3.05 -4.41
CA GLN A 49 20.28 1.70 -4.08
C GLN A 49 19.17 0.63 -4.18
N VAL A 50 18.19 0.86 -5.05
CA VAL A 50 16.94 0.11 -5.17
C VAL A 50 16.90 -0.59 -6.53
N ASP A 51 16.73 -1.90 -6.49
CA ASP A 51 16.47 -2.72 -7.67
C ASP A 51 15.11 -3.43 -7.54
N LYS A 52 14.68 -4.05 -8.63
CA LYS A 52 13.39 -4.75 -8.69
C LYS A 52 13.38 -6.03 -7.83
N GLU A 53 14.53 -6.66 -7.63
CA GLU A 53 14.64 -7.88 -6.83
C GLU A 53 14.37 -7.58 -5.36
N LEU A 54 14.90 -6.47 -4.85
CA LEU A 54 14.62 -5.98 -3.50
C LEU A 54 13.11 -5.79 -3.28
N ILE A 55 12.41 -5.20 -4.26
CA ILE A 55 10.95 -5.02 -4.20
C ILE A 55 10.25 -6.39 -4.16
N PHE A 56 10.68 -7.31 -5.01
CA PHE A 56 10.16 -8.68 -5.07
C PHE A 56 10.31 -9.41 -3.73
N GLU A 57 11.47 -9.34 -3.11
CA GLU A 57 11.71 -9.94 -1.80
C GLU A 57 10.77 -9.35 -0.73
N ILE A 58 10.64 -8.03 -0.66
CA ILE A 58 9.77 -7.36 0.31
C ILE A 58 8.30 -7.77 0.11
N VAL A 59 7.80 -7.72 -1.12
CA VAL A 59 6.41 -8.11 -1.44
C VAL A 59 6.17 -9.59 -1.14
N ASN A 60 7.15 -10.46 -1.37
CA ASN A 60 7.04 -11.87 -1.01
C ASN A 60 6.98 -12.08 0.49
N LEU A 61 7.85 -11.43 1.27
CA LEU A 61 7.86 -11.58 2.72
C LEU A 61 6.55 -11.11 3.35
N LEU A 62 5.99 -9.99 2.86
CA LEU A 62 4.75 -9.39 3.35
C LEU A 62 3.48 -10.08 2.79
N GLY A 63 3.51 -10.55 1.55
CA GLY A 63 2.31 -10.92 0.80
C GLY A 63 2.10 -12.42 0.55
N LYS A 64 3.11 -13.27 0.71
CA LYS A 64 3.07 -14.69 0.31
C LYS A 64 1.92 -15.49 0.95
N SER A 65 1.48 -15.09 2.13
CA SER A 65 0.41 -15.77 2.87
C SER A 65 -1.01 -15.39 2.42
N PHE A 66 -1.16 -14.38 1.55
CA PHE A 66 -2.48 -13.84 1.16
C PHE A 66 -2.67 -13.68 -0.35
N TYR A 67 -1.58 -13.47 -1.06
CA TYR A 67 -1.57 -13.23 -2.49
C TYR A 67 -0.96 -14.43 -3.20
N THR A 68 -1.49 -14.77 -4.37
CA THR A 68 -0.88 -15.72 -5.31
C THR A 68 0.44 -15.16 -5.84
N LYS A 69 1.23 -16.00 -6.53
CA LYS A 69 2.47 -15.55 -7.16
C LYS A 69 2.19 -14.41 -8.17
N ASN A 70 1.21 -14.62 -9.06
CA ASN A 70 0.86 -13.63 -10.08
C ASN A 70 0.43 -12.28 -9.48
N GLU A 71 -0.39 -12.29 -8.43
CA GLU A 71 -0.78 -11.03 -7.76
C GLU A 71 0.41 -10.31 -7.12
N ARG A 72 1.38 -11.06 -6.56
CA ARG A 72 2.60 -10.45 -6.02
C ARG A 72 3.50 -9.90 -7.12
N ASP A 73 3.67 -10.64 -8.22
CA ASP A 73 4.42 -10.19 -9.38
C ASP A 73 3.81 -8.89 -9.94
N GLU A 74 2.47 -8.80 -10.04
CA GLU A 74 1.78 -7.55 -10.43
C GLU A 74 2.04 -6.39 -9.46
N ILE A 75 2.06 -6.63 -8.14
CA ILE A 75 2.40 -5.58 -7.15
C ILE A 75 3.83 -5.09 -7.39
N VAL A 76 4.77 -5.99 -7.61
CA VAL A 76 6.19 -5.67 -7.89
C VAL A 76 6.30 -4.84 -9.16
N GLU A 77 5.63 -5.25 -10.25
CA GLU A 77 5.63 -4.50 -11.51
C GLU A 77 5.05 -3.09 -11.34
N ARG A 78 3.96 -2.96 -10.56
CA ARG A 78 3.34 -1.66 -10.32
C ARG A 78 4.26 -0.73 -9.52
N ILE A 79 4.88 -1.22 -8.45
CA ILE A 79 5.86 -0.44 -7.67
C ILE A 79 7.04 -0.05 -8.57
N TRP A 80 7.61 -1.01 -9.30
CA TRP A 80 8.74 -0.76 -10.17
C TRP A 80 8.42 0.28 -11.25
N LEU A 81 7.31 0.12 -11.98
CA LEU A 81 6.94 1.06 -13.03
C LEU A 81 6.63 2.45 -12.46
N SER A 82 5.93 2.52 -11.33
CA SER A 82 5.64 3.81 -10.67
C SER A 82 6.90 4.60 -10.36
N PHE A 83 8.00 3.90 -10.06
CA PHE A 83 9.29 4.53 -9.81
C PHE A 83 10.03 4.85 -11.11
N THR A 84 10.15 3.90 -12.04
CA THR A 84 11.01 4.07 -13.23
C THR A 84 10.41 4.99 -14.28
N ASP A 85 9.08 5.04 -14.38
CA ASP A 85 8.36 5.83 -15.37
C ASP A 85 6.98 6.24 -14.82
N PRO A 86 6.94 7.26 -13.94
CA PRO A 86 5.72 7.67 -13.26
C PRO A 86 4.65 8.23 -14.20
N GLU A 87 5.05 8.84 -15.31
CA GLU A 87 4.12 9.32 -16.33
C GLU A 87 3.41 8.14 -17.01
N LYS A 88 4.17 7.13 -17.44
CA LYS A 88 3.60 5.91 -18.02
C LYS A 88 2.75 5.15 -17.00
N PHE A 89 3.16 5.12 -15.74
CA PHE A 89 2.38 4.49 -14.68
C PHE A 89 1.01 5.15 -14.51
N ASP A 90 0.96 6.48 -14.39
CA ASP A 90 -0.30 7.23 -14.26
C ASP A 90 -1.20 7.09 -15.50
N MET A 91 -0.61 6.93 -16.69
CA MET A 91 -1.34 6.73 -17.93
C MET A 91 -1.91 5.31 -18.06
N VAL A 92 -1.09 4.29 -17.86
CA VAL A 92 -1.46 2.87 -18.06
C VAL A 92 -2.33 2.35 -16.91
N TYR A 93 -2.06 2.79 -15.69
CA TYR A 93 -2.72 2.34 -14.47
C TYR A 93 -3.53 3.44 -13.81
N ARG A 94 -4.18 4.32 -14.58
CA ARG A 94 -4.92 5.50 -14.09
C ARG A 94 -5.83 5.21 -12.90
N ASP A 95 -6.77 4.27 -13.05
CA ASP A 95 -7.72 3.91 -12.00
C ASP A 95 -7.01 3.45 -10.72
N TYR A 96 -5.97 2.62 -10.90
CA TYR A 96 -5.18 2.10 -9.81
C TYR A 96 -4.40 3.22 -9.11
N ALA A 97 -3.73 4.08 -9.88
CA ALA A 97 -2.97 5.22 -9.39
C ALA A 97 -3.84 6.15 -8.54
N ILE A 98 -5.06 6.45 -9.01
CA ILE A 98 -6.06 7.23 -8.26
C ILE A 98 -6.42 6.54 -6.94
N ARG A 99 -6.71 5.23 -6.95
CA ARG A 99 -7.20 4.53 -5.75
C ARG A 99 -6.14 4.28 -4.69
N THR A 100 -4.86 4.38 -5.06
CA THR A 100 -3.75 4.39 -4.09
C THR A 100 -3.65 5.71 -3.31
N LEU A 101 -4.38 6.76 -3.69
CA LEU A 101 -4.41 8.02 -2.95
C LEU A 101 -5.23 7.88 -1.66
N PRO A 102 -4.73 8.28 -0.48
CA PRO A 102 -5.48 8.18 0.79
C PRO A 102 -6.82 8.93 0.81
N ASN A 103 -6.99 9.91 -0.07
CA ASN A 103 -8.17 10.77 -0.19
C ASN A 103 -8.99 10.52 -1.47
N TRP A 104 -8.79 9.42 -2.19
CA TRP A 104 -9.42 9.17 -3.48
C TRP A 104 -10.96 9.22 -3.46
N ASN A 105 -11.60 8.91 -2.32
CA ASN A 105 -13.04 8.93 -2.13
C ASN A 105 -13.53 10.02 -1.17
N LYS A 106 -12.66 10.97 -0.79
CA LYS A 106 -13.02 12.04 0.16
C LYS A 106 -13.59 13.25 -0.58
N LYS A 107 -14.83 13.60 -0.26
CA LYS A 107 -15.49 14.81 -0.75
C LYS A 107 -15.04 16.05 0.04
N ASN A 108 -14.84 17.17 -0.64
CA ASN A 108 -14.60 18.47 -0.01
C ASN A 108 -15.91 19.06 0.54
N PHE A 109 -15.86 20.27 1.11
CA PHE A 109 -17.04 20.98 1.63
C PHE A 109 -18.12 21.29 0.57
N LYS A 110 -17.78 21.20 -0.72
CA LYS A 110 -18.71 21.36 -1.86
C LYS A 110 -19.27 20.02 -2.36
N GLY A 111 -18.93 18.91 -1.71
CA GLY A 111 -19.35 17.56 -2.14
C GLY A 111 -18.53 16.98 -3.30
N GLU A 112 -17.41 17.60 -3.69
CA GLU A 112 -16.60 17.21 -4.84
C GLU A 112 -15.39 16.38 -4.43
N ILE A 113 -15.01 15.39 -5.23
CA ILE A 113 -13.73 14.69 -5.09
C ILE A 113 -12.70 15.42 -5.96
N VAL A 114 -11.66 16.00 -5.35
CA VAL A 114 -10.63 16.75 -6.09
C VAL A 114 -9.31 16.01 -6.05
N LEU A 115 -8.80 15.60 -7.22
CA LEU A 115 -7.60 14.78 -7.35
C LEU A 115 -6.60 15.37 -8.33
N GLU A 116 -5.34 15.01 -8.15
CA GLU A 116 -4.29 15.26 -9.13
C GLU A 116 -4.47 14.28 -10.30
N PRO A 117 -4.54 14.74 -11.57
CA PRO A 117 -4.65 13.85 -12.74
C PRO A 117 -3.51 12.84 -12.89
N ASN A 118 -2.28 13.24 -12.60
CA ASN A 118 -1.10 12.36 -12.66
C ASN A 118 -0.43 12.31 -11.27
N PRO A 119 -1.01 11.55 -10.32
CA PRO A 119 -0.58 11.62 -8.93
C PRO A 119 0.86 11.17 -8.70
N TYR A 120 1.35 10.15 -9.40
CA TYR A 120 2.74 9.68 -9.22
C TYR A 120 3.74 10.62 -9.91
N LEU A 121 3.41 11.15 -11.08
CA LEU A 121 4.23 12.14 -11.77
C LEU A 121 4.28 13.46 -10.99
N SER A 122 3.17 13.87 -10.37
CA SER A 122 3.11 15.06 -9.52
C SER A 122 3.94 14.90 -8.26
N ASP A 123 3.89 13.73 -7.61
CA ASP A 123 4.74 13.41 -6.45
C ASP A 123 6.21 13.41 -6.84
N TRP A 124 6.58 12.80 -7.97
CA TRP A 124 7.95 12.86 -8.49
C TRP A 124 8.40 14.29 -8.79
N THR A 125 7.51 15.09 -9.38
CA THR A 125 7.78 16.50 -9.71
C THR A 125 8.12 17.32 -8.46
N GLN A 126 7.47 17.02 -7.33
CA GLN A 126 7.68 17.73 -6.05
C GLN A 126 8.80 17.13 -5.19
N SER A 127 9.23 15.90 -5.45
CA SER A 127 10.24 15.23 -4.64
C SER A 127 11.63 15.81 -4.88
N ASP A 128 12.40 16.01 -3.81
CA ASP A 128 13.76 16.57 -3.92
C ASP A 128 14.80 15.54 -4.37
N ASN A 129 14.57 14.27 -4.07
CA ASN A 129 15.45 13.16 -4.46
C ASN A 129 14.67 11.89 -4.84
N GLU A 130 15.35 11.01 -5.58
CA GLU A 130 14.79 9.78 -6.14
C GLU A 130 14.38 8.76 -5.06
N LEU A 131 15.13 8.67 -3.95
CA LEU A 131 14.88 7.68 -2.92
C LEU A 131 13.63 7.99 -2.09
N ASP A 132 13.41 9.26 -1.74
CA ASP A 132 12.20 9.68 -1.03
C ASP A 132 10.96 9.53 -1.90
N TYR A 133 11.09 9.82 -3.20
CA TYR A 133 10.04 9.53 -4.16
C TYR A 133 9.70 8.04 -4.20
N PHE A 134 10.72 7.18 -4.32
CA PHE A 134 10.55 5.73 -4.33
C PHE A 134 9.82 5.24 -3.08
N LYS A 135 10.26 5.66 -1.89
CA LYS A 135 9.63 5.29 -0.61
C LYS A 135 8.16 5.67 -0.58
N SER A 136 7.83 6.89 -1.01
CA SER A 136 6.44 7.38 -1.08
C SER A 136 5.58 6.55 -2.04
N ALA A 137 6.08 6.30 -3.25
CA ALA A 137 5.36 5.50 -4.26
C ALA A 137 5.13 4.06 -3.77
N MET A 138 6.18 3.42 -3.23
CA MET A 138 6.10 2.08 -2.66
C MET A 138 5.14 2.03 -1.48
N HIS A 139 5.21 2.99 -0.55
CA HIS A 139 4.32 3.08 0.60
C HIS A 139 2.85 3.11 0.18
N ARG A 140 2.49 3.99 -0.76
CA ARG A 140 1.10 4.12 -1.26
C ARG A 140 0.57 2.83 -1.87
N ILE A 141 1.40 2.16 -2.67
CA ILE A 141 1.04 0.89 -3.29
C ILE A 141 0.89 -0.23 -2.24
N LEU A 142 1.85 -0.36 -1.33
CA LEU A 142 1.77 -1.37 -0.27
C LEU A 142 0.59 -1.12 0.68
N MET A 143 0.26 0.13 0.98
CA MET A 143 -0.95 0.50 1.72
C MET A 143 -2.22 0.10 0.98
N TYR A 144 -2.31 0.34 -0.32
CA TYR A 144 -3.47 -0.06 -1.13
C TYR A 144 -3.70 -1.58 -1.07
N HIS A 145 -2.62 -2.36 -1.04
CA HIS A 145 -2.68 -3.82 -0.87
C HIS A 145 -2.79 -4.28 0.60
N GLY A 146 -2.83 -3.37 1.57
CA GLY A 146 -2.91 -3.71 3.00
C GLY A 146 -1.68 -4.45 3.51
N LEU A 147 -0.52 -4.24 2.88
CA LEU A 147 0.80 -4.75 3.27
C LEU A 147 1.54 -3.76 4.18
N MET A 148 1.20 -2.48 4.09
CA MET A 148 1.62 -1.41 5.02
C MET A 148 0.41 -0.64 5.53
N GLY A 149 0.59 0.08 6.64
CA GLY A 149 -0.39 0.98 7.23
C GLY A 149 0.23 2.33 7.56
N TYR A 150 -0.66 3.32 7.71
CA TYR A 150 -0.32 4.67 8.12
C TYR A 150 -1.33 5.19 9.15
N GLY A 151 -0.90 5.95 10.16
CA GLY A 151 -1.80 6.56 11.13
C GLY A 151 -1.18 7.68 11.95
N GLU A 152 -1.65 8.91 11.75
CA GLU A 152 -1.24 10.11 12.52
C GLU A 152 -1.73 10.11 13.97
N ASP A 153 -2.80 9.36 14.25
CA ASP A 153 -3.38 9.20 15.59
C ASP A 153 -3.83 7.75 15.83
N ALA A 154 -4.17 7.41 17.07
CA ALA A 154 -4.56 6.04 17.43
C ALA A 154 -5.85 5.56 16.72
N LYS A 155 -6.80 6.46 16.43
CA LYS A 155 -8.05 6.14 15.74
C LYS A 155 -7.80 5.80 14.27
N ASN A 156 -6.94 6.56 13.60
CA ASN A 156 -6.50 6.33 12.23
C ASN A 156 -5.63 5.07 12.15
N THR A 157 -4.75 4.87 13.12
CA THR A 157 -3.94 3.63 13.27
C THR A 157 -4.83 2.40 13.37
N MET A 158 -5.84 2.39 14.24
CA MET A 158 -6.82 1.31 14.33
C MET A 158 -7.53 1.05 12.99
N LYS A 159 -7.97 2.11 12.28
CA LYS A 159 -8.63 1.97 10.97
C LYS A 159 -7.70 1.35 9.94
N SER A 160 -6.42 1.73 9.93
CA SER A 160 -5.41 1.19 9.03
C SER A 160 -5.10 -0.27 9.36
N LEU A 161 -4.93 -0.63 10.64
CA LEU A 161 -4.75 -2.01 11.09
C LEU A 161 -5.89 -2.94 10.64
N LYS A 162 -7.15 -2.48 10.70
CA LYS A 162 -8.31 -3.25 10.20
C LYS A 162 -8.25 -3.58 8.71
N LYS A 163 -7.52 -2.79 7.91
CA LYS A 163 -7.35 -3.02 6.47
C LYS A 163 -6.16 -3.91 6.14
N MET A 164 -5.25 -4.17 7.10
CA MET A 164 -4.05 -4.95 6.85
C MET A 164 -4.34 -6.44 6.72
N LYS A 165 -3.72 -7.10 5.73
CA LYS A 165 -4.04 -8.50 5.39
C LYS A 165 -3.76 -9.50 6.50
N TYR A 166 -2.65 -9.35 7.22
CA TYR A 166 -2.27 -10.23 8.33
C TYR A 166 -3.28 -10.25 9.48
N ILE A 167 -4.05 -9.17 9.65
CA ILE A 167 -4.82 -8.95 10.88
C ILE A 167 -6.25 -8.46 10.66
N SER A 168 -6.71 -8.33 9.41
CA SER A 168 -8.05 -7.84 9.06
C SER A 168 -9.19 -8.67 9.67
N LYS A 169 -8.91 -9.94 9.99
CA LYS A 169 -9.86 -10.86 10.65
C LYS A 169 -9.91 -10.72 12.17
N TYR A 170 -9.04 -9.90 12.78
CA TYR A 170 -8.99 -9.73 14.22
C TYR A 170 -9.73 -8.48 14.69
N THR A 171 -10.44 -8.61 15.81
CA THR A 171 -11.03 -7.47 16.50
C THR A 171 -9.99 -6.83 17.40
N PHE A 172 -9.81 -5.52 17.25
CA PHE A 172 -8.92 -4.73 18.08
C PHE A 172 -9.71 -3.85 19.05
N PRO A 173 -9.22 -3.67 20.29
CA PRO A 173 -9.85 -2.77 21.25
C PRO A 173 -9.81 -1.34 20.71
N ASN A 174 -10.85 -0.56 20.99
CA ASN A 174 -10.86 0.86 20.66
C ASN A 174 -9.70 1.57 21.39
N PRO A 175 -9.07 2.57 20.75
CA PRO A 175 -8.15 3.48 21.43
C PRO A 175 -8.83 4.21 22.58
N THR A 176 -8.08 4.43 23.65
CA THR A 176 -8.47 5.26 24.80
C THR A 176 -7.95 6.68 24.63
N SER A 177 -8.37 7.61 25.48
CA SER A 177 -7.87 9.00 25.48
C SER A 177 -6.37 9.12 25.79
N ARG A 178 -5.75 8.05 26.32
CA ARG A 178 -4.31 7.98 26.61
C ARG A 178 -3.50 7.39 25.46
N ASP A 179 -4.17 6.87 24.43
CA ASP A 179 -3.50 6.21 23.31
C ASP A 179 -3.09 7.22 22.23
N TYR A 180 -1.78 7.29 21.97
CA TYR A 180 -1.20 7.87 20.77
C TYR A 180 -0.90 6.76 19.74
N THR A 181 -0.44 7.12 18.54
CA THR A 181 -0.09 6.13 17.50
C THR A 181 0.86 5.06 18.02
N ASN A 182 2.00 5.44 18.61
CA ASN A 182 2.99 4.48 19.09
C ASN A 182 2.48 3.62 20.25
N SER A 183 1.88 4.22 21.27
CA SER A 183 1.38 3.45 22.42
C SER A 183 0.27 2.48 22.01
N TYR A 184 -0.55 2.84 21.03
CA TYR A 184 -1.53 1.93 20.45
C TYR A 184 -0.86 0.81 19.66
N LEU A 185 0.13 1.11 18.81
CA LEU A 185 0.90 0.10 18.07
C LEU A 185 1.64 -0.86 19.00
N ASP A 186 2.21 -0.40 20.11
CA ASP A 186 2.87 -1.25 21.12
C ASP A 186 1.88 -2.23 21.77
N LYS A 187 0.70 -1.72 22.15
CA LYS A 187 -0.39 -2.56 22.65
C LYS A 187 -0.80 -3.60 21.62
N MET A 188 -0.84 -3.23 20.33
CA MET A 188 -1.16 -4.17 19.25
C MET A 188 -0.03 -5.17 19.00
N ALA A 189 1.23 -4.75 19.10
CA ALA A 189 2.41 -5.60 18.99
C ALA A 189 2.37 -6.72 20.02
N PHE A 190 2.01 -6.42 21.28
CA PHE A 190 1.81 -7.43 22.31
C PHE A 190 0.71 -8.43 21.94
N ALA A 191 -0.42 -7.95 21.40
CA ALA A 191 -1.54 -8.80 21.03
C ALA A 191 -1.22 -9.74 19.86
N VAL A 192 -0.52 -9.25 18.83
CA VAL A 192 -0.20 -10.04 17.63
C VAL A 192 1.02 -10.94 17.82
N LYS A 193 1.92 -10.63 18.78
CA LYS A 193 3.09 -11.47 19.12
C LYS A 193 2.68 -12.89 19.51
N LYS A 194 1.59 -13.05 20.27
CA LYS A 194 1.02 -14.36 20.65
C LYS A 194 0.53 -15.18 19.46
N LYS A 195 0.39 -14.56 18.28
CA LYS A 195 -0.05 -15.18 17.02
C LYS A 195 1.11 -15.43 16.05
N GLY A 196 2.35 -15.30 16.51
CA GLY A 196 3.54 -15.48 15.67
C GLY A 196 3.81 -14.31 14.71
N LEU A 197 3.19 -13.14 14.94
CA LEU A 197 3.37 -11.94 14.13
C LEU A 197 4.23 -10.90 14.84
N SER A 198 4.72 -9.92 14.10
CA SER A 198 5.46 -8.77 14.60
C SER A 198 4.98 -7.50 13.92
N VAL A 199 4.90 -6.41 14.69
CA VAL A 199 4.69 -5.06 14.17
C VAL A 199 6.06 -4.43 13.97
N LEU A 200 6.30 -3.84 12.81
CA LEU A 200 7.47 -3.02 12.54
C LEU A 200 6.99 -1.58 12.35
N ILE A 201 7.59 -0.64 13.08
CA ILE A 201 7.22 0.77 13.09
C ILE A 201 8.40 1.56 12.54
N THR A 202 8.16 2.38 11.53
CA THR A 202 9.21 3.21 10.90
C THR A 202 9.68 4.33 11.84
N ASN A 203 10.90 4.84 11.67
CA ASN A 203 11.48 5.88 12.53
C ASN A 203 10.67 7.21 12.54
N GLY A 204 9.83 7.43 11.54
CA GLY A 204 8.85 8.53 11.49
C GLY A 204 7.57 8.30 12.31
N ALA A 205 7.42 7.13 12.97
CA ALA A 205 6.34 6.76 13.89
C ALA A 205 4.91 6.65 13.33
N TYR A 206 4.66 6.99 12.07
CA TYR A 206 3.31 6.96 11.49
C TYR A 206 3.07 5.82 10.50
N GLU A 207 4.13 5.26 9.92
CA GLU A 207 4.04 4.12 9.02
C GLU A 207 4.43 2.84 9.76
N PHE A 208 3.70 1.77 9.48
CA PHE A 208 3.93 0.48 10.11
C PHE A 208 3.58 -0.67 9.16
N MET A 209 4.12 -1.85 9.46
CA MET A 209 3.83 -3.09 8.75
C MET A 209 3.68 -4.24 9.75
N ILE A 210 3.05 -5.32 9.30
CA ILE A 210 2.88 -6.54 10.09
C ILE A 210 3.43 -7.67 9.25
N CYS A 211 4.28 -8.49 9.87
CA CYS A 211 4.90 -9.63 9.25
C CYS A 211 4.91 -10.83 10.20
N GLU A 212 5.22 -12.01 9.66
CA GLU A 212 5.54 -13.18 10.48
C GLU A 212 6.83 -12.90 11.26
N LYS A 213 6.84 -13.26 12.54
CA LYS A 213 7.97 -13.01 13.44
C LYS A 213 9.29 -13.57 12.90
N VAL A 214 9.24 -14.72 12.22
CA VAL A 214 10.43 -15.38 11.64
C VAL A 214 11.02 -14.64 10.43
N LYS A 215 10.24 -13.74 9.79
CA LYS A 215 10.67 -12.93 8.64
C LYS A 215 11.11 -11.52 9.02
N LYS A 216 10.95 -11.16 10.29
CA LYS A 216 11.12 -9.79 10.80
C LYS A 216 12.49 -9.21 10.46
N ASP A 217 13.56 -9.94 10.79
CA ASP A 217 14.92 -9.41 10.69
C ASP A 217 15.35 -9.28 9.21
N GLN A 218 15.01 -10.27 8.36
CA GLN A 218 15.22 -10.17 6.91
C GLN A 218 14.48 -8.97 6.31
N LEU A 219 13.24 -8.71 6.74
CA LEU A 219 12.48 -7.58 6.25
C LEU A 219 13.14 -6.25 6.66
N ILE A 220 13.60 -6.14 7.91
CA ILE A 220 14.35 -4.96 8.39
C ILE A 220 15.59 -4.71 7.53
N GLU A 221 16.38 -5.76 7.23
CA GLU A 221 17.58 -5.63 6.39
C GLU A 221 17.27 -5.12 4.99
N LEU A 222 16.20 -5.62 4.35
CA LEU A 222 15.78 -5.18 3.02
C LEU A 222 15.36 -3.70 2.99
N PHE A 223 14.64 -3.25 4.01
CA PHE A 223 14.24 -1.84 4.13
C PHE A 223 15.43 -0.92 4.47
N TYR A 224 16.41 -1.39 5.24
CA TYR A 224 17.64 -0.64 5.50
C TYR A 224 18.47 -0.39 4.25
N ARG A 225 18.47 -1.31 3.27
CA ARG A 225 19.11 -1.08 1.95
C ARG A 225 18.54 0.13 1.20
N MET A 226 17.37 0.63 1.61
CA MET A 226 16.71 1.80 1.05
C MET A 226 16.72 3.00 2.02
N ASN A 227 17.58 2.99 3.05
CA ASN A 227 17.57 3.96 4.13
C ASN A 227 16.20 4.14 4.77
N TRP A 228 15.41 3.07 4.89
CA TRP A 228 14.11 3.08 5.56
C TRP A 228 14.27 2.45 6.94
N GLU A 229 14.33 3.31 7.95
CA GLU A 229 14.65 2.90 9.30
C GLU A 229 13.41 2.55 10.12
N PHE A 230 13.59 1.66 11.09
CA PHE A 230 12.57 1.30 12.07
C PHE A 230 12.97 1.76 13.46
N VAL A 231 11.98 2.14 14.27
CA VAL A 231 12.17 2.30 15.71
C VAL A 231 12.59 0.93 16.23
N LYS A 232 13.82 0.83 16.78
CA LYS A 232 14.27 -0.41 17.42
C LYS A 232 13.23 -0.78 18.48
N PRO A 233 12.66 -1.99 18.44
CA PRO A 233 11.80 -2.45 19.53
C PRO A 233 12.59 -2.60 20.83
#